data_AF-A0A0G1BBB1-F1
#
_entry.id   AF-A0A0G1BBB1-F1
#
_cell.length_a   1.000
_cell.length_b   1.000
_cell.length_c   1.000
_cell.angle_alpha   90.00
_cell.angle_beta   90.00
_cell.angle_gamma   90.00
#
_symmetry.space_group_name_H-M   'P 1'
#
loop_
_entity.id
_entity.type
_entity.pdbx_description
1 polymer ?
#
loop_
_entity_poly.entity_id
_entity_poly.type
_entity_poly.pdbx_seq_one_letter_code
_entity_poly.pdbx_strand_id
1 'polypeptide(L)'
;MNFEKRIPTILGLGVLVAGLVGGVLLVTTNQIFKTRASSSDTPKSIALANLSETGASIYWQTDQPTTGFIQAGPSAALGLTFRDERDIQAPEPHQLHFVTLNSLTPNTIYYYKIGSGGLTYPPGEPFSFRTPADKTAPSNLPPLIGTIMDSDSQPVTEAIITLELPEAQSLAAITKVAGNFILPLTEIRNRDMAENLTFPESGLSGKLTIFNQTKLSSVIIKLPFAATTLPQITLGQDLDLSSPPASPSATNARYDLNTDGVVNSLDLSIVIKNRGKNPKNKQADLNGDNVVDQKDVDIINRYIPNILPR
;
A
#
# COMPACT_ATOMS: atom_id res chain seq x y z
N MET A 1 -70.08 38.71 -41.56
CA MET A 1 -68.94 39.42 -42.18
C MET A 1 -67.68 38.79 -41.58
N ASN A 2 -67.12 37.79 -42.26
CA ASN A 2 -65.98 37.00 -41.74
C ASN A 2 -64.68 37.61 -42.29
N PHE A 3 -63.88 38.22 -41.42
CA PHE A 3 -62.53 38.63 -41.76
C PHE A 3 -61.61 37.41 -41.73
N GLU A 4 -61.18 36.93 -42.89
CA GLU A 4 -60.08 35.97 -42.97
C GLU A 4 -58.78 36.66 -42.54
N LYS A 5 -58.24 36.26 -41.39
CA LYS A 5 -56.92 36.70 -40.94
C LYS A 5 -55.83 36.01 -41.78
N ARG A 6 -55.32 36.71 -42.78
CA ARG A 6 -54.14 36.28 -43.55
C ARG A 6 -52.90 36.91 -42.92
N ILE A 7 -51.95 36.09 -42.49
CA ILE A 7 -50.66 36.59 -42.03
C ILE A 7 -49.86 37.00 -43.29
N PRO A 8 -49.43 38.27 -43.42
CA PRO A 8 -48.58 38.69 -44.52
C PRO A 8 -47.33 37.81 -44.59
N THR A 9 -47.03 37.25 -45.76
CA THR A 9 -45.93 36.29 -45.98
C THR A 9 -44.58 36.82 -45.48
N ILE A 10 -44.37 38.14 -45.52
CA ILE A 10 -43.17 38.81 -45.01
C ILE A 10 -43.07 38.73 -43.48
N LEU A 11 -44.19 38.84 -42.76
CA LEU A 11 -44.22 38.68 -41.30
C LEU A 11 -43.99 37.22 -40.90
N GLY A 12 -44.57 36.27 -41.66
CA GLY A 12 -44.31 34.84 -41.46
C GLY A 12 -42.83 34.48 -41.67
N LEU A 13 -42.22 35.01 -42.74
CA LEU A 13 -40.81 34.78 -43.04
C LEU A 13 -39.88 35.43 -41.99
N GLY A 14 -40.23 36.62 -41.50
CA GLY A 14 -39.49 37.30 -40.44
C GLY A 14 -39.44 36.51 -39.13
N VAL A 15 -40.58 35.94 -38.70
CA VAL A 15 -40.65 35.09 -37.51
C VAL A 15 -39.83 33.82 -37.69
N LEU A 16 -39.87 33.21 -38.88
CA LEU A 16 -39.12 31.99 -39.18
C LEU A 16 -37.61 32.23 -39.14
N VAL A 17 -37.14 33.32 -39.76
CA VAL A 17 -35.71 33.68 -39.75
C VAL A 17 -35.25 34.05 -38.33
N ALA A 18 -36.05 34.80 -37.58
CA ALA A 18 -35.73 35.14 -36.19
C ALA A 18 -35.67 33.90 -35.28
N GLY A 19 -36.59 32.95 -35.46
CA GLY A 19 -36.58 31.67 -34.74
C GLY A 19 -35.36 30.82 -35.08
N LEU A 20 -34.93 30.80 -36.35
CA LEU A 20 -33.78 30.04 -36.81
C LEU A 20 -32.46 30.64 -36.30
N VAL A 21 -32.31 31.97 -36.37
CA VAL A 21 -31.15 32.69 -35.83
C VAL A 21 -31.09 32.54 -34.30
N GLY A 22 -32.22 32.71 -33.61
CA GLY A 22 -32.31 32.49 -32.16
C GLY A 22 -31.98 31.06 -31.76
N GLY A 23 -32.46 30.06 -32.51
CA GLY A 23 -32.13 28.65 -32.30
C GLY A 23 -30.66 28.34 -32.50
N VAL A 24 -30.03 28.87 -33.56
CA VAL A 24 -28.59 28.70 -33.81
C VAL A 24 -27.77 29.39 -32.72
N LEU A 25 -28.16 30.60 -32.29
CA LEU A 25 -27.48 31.29 -31.19
C LEU A 25 -27.61 30.52 -29.86
N LEU A 26 -28.78 29.95 -29.56
CA LEU A 26 -28.98 29.13 -28.35
C LEU A 26 -28.21 27.80 -28.38
N VAL A 27 -28.04 27.20 -29.56
CA VAL A 27 -27.23 25.98 -29.75
C VAL A 27 -25.72 26.29 -29.72
N THR A 28 -25.30 27.47 -30.18
CA THR A 28 -23.87 27.86 -30.25
C THR A 28 -23.37 28.55 -28.99
N THR A 29 -24.24 29.11 -28.14
CA THR A 29 -23.87 29.41 -26.76
C THR A 29 -23.76 28.11 -26.00
N ASN A 30 -22.53 27.64 -25.76
CA ASN A 30 -22.21 26.46 -24.97
C ASN A 30 -23.23 26.26 -23.83
N GLN A 31 -24.11 25.27 -23.98
CA GLN A 31 -24.72 24.66 -22.81
C GLN A 31 -23.59 23.96 -22.08
N ILE A 32 -22.90 24.71 -21.22
CA ILE A 32 -22.06 24.16 -20.18
C ILE A 32 -23.04 23.46 -19.24
N PHE A 33 -23.45 22.24 -19.61
CA PHE A 33 -23.90 21.26 -18.66
C PHE A 33 -22.73 21.07 -17.70
N LYS A 34 -22.70 21.87 -16.63
CA LYS A 34 -21.99 21.48 -15.42
C LYS A 34 -22.78 20.30 -14.85
N THR A 35 -22.61 19.13 -15.43
CA THR A 35 -22.94 17.87 -14.80
C THR A 35 -22.13 17.83 -13.51
N ARG A 36 -22.75 18.23 -12.40
CA ARG A 36 -22.27 17.90 -11.06
C ARG A 36 -22.59 16.44 -10.76
N ALA A 37 -22.19 15.53 -11.65
CA ALA A 37 -21.91 14.18 -11.21
C ALA A 37 -20.61 14.31 -10.41
N SER A 38 -20.58 13.88 -9.15
CA SER A 38 -19.29 13.53 -8.55
C SER A 38 -18.70 12.45 -9.46
N SER A 39 -17.73 12.80 -10.30
CA SER A 39 -17.21 11.90 -11.31
C SER A 39 -16.53 10.74 -10.60
N SER A 40 -17.22 9.61 -10.49
CA SER A 40 -16.82 8.41 -9.76
C SER A 40 -15.43 7.92 -10.15
N ASP A 41 -15.04 8.19 -11.39
CA ASP A 41 -13.79 7.76 -11.99
C ASP A 41 -12.64 8.76 -11.74
N THR A 42 -12.87 9.85 -11.00
CA THR A 42 -11.80 10.83 -10.69
C THR A 42 -10.82 10.23 -9.70
N PRO A 43 -9.52 10.14 -10.05
CA PRO A 43 -8.49 9.68 -9.13
C PRO A 43 -8.39 10.57 -7.88
N LYS A 44 -8.33 9.93 -6.71
CA LYS A 44 -8.14 10.53 -5.38
C LYS A 44 -6.94 9.89 -4.70
N SER A 45 -6.40 10.56 -3.69
CA SER A 45 -5.28 10.05 -2.88
C SER A 45 -4.11 9.55 -3.74
N ILE A 46 -3.80 10.28 -4.81
CA ILE A 46 -2.73 9.93 -5.75
C ILE A 46 -1.39 10.08 -5.03
N ALA A 47 -0.59 9.02 -5.06
CA ALA A 47 0.71 9.02 -4.42
C ALA A 47 1.75 8.26 -5.26
N LEU A 48 2.99 8.74 -5.13
CA LEU A 48 4.18 8.16 -5.72
C LEU A 48 4.93 7.38 -4.63
N ALA A 49 5.40 6.18 -4.95
CA ALA A 49 6.18 5.32 -4.06
C ALA A 49 7.21 4.51 -4.87
N ASN A 50 8.08 3.77 -4.18
CA ASN A 50 9.06 2.85 -4.78
C ASN A 50 9.95 3.51 -5.85
N LEU A 51 10.27 4.78 -5.66
CA LEU A 51 11.02 5.55 -6.64
C LEU A 51 12.49 5.11 -6.66
N SER A 52 12.91 4.55 -7.79
CA SER A 52 14.26 4.09 -8.09
C SER A 52 14.77 4.72 -9.39
N GLU A 53 16.03 4.49 -9.73
CA GLU A 53 16.64 5.00 -10.96
C GLU A 53 15.94 4.53 -12.22
N THR A 54 15.32 3.34 -12.17
CA THR A 54 14.71 2.68 -13.33
C THR A 54 13.23 2.38 -13.14
N GLY A 55 12.61 2.86 -12.07
CA GLY A 55 11.19 2.65 -11.85
C GLY A 55 10.55 3.51 -10.78
N ALA A 56 9.23 3.46 -10.74
CA ALA A 56 8.40 4.07 -9.72
C ALA A 56 7.06 3.35 -9.65
N SER A 57 6.35 3.43 -8.53
CA SER A 57 4.97 3.00 -8.42
C SER A 57 4.08 4.21 -8.14
N ILE A 58 2.90 4.22 -8.77
CA ILE A 58 1.87 5.22 -8.53
C ILE A 58 0.60 4.48 -8.18
N TYR A 59 -0.05 4.92 -7.11
CA TYR A 59 -1.32 4.38 -6.67
C TYR A 59 -2.34 5.49 -6.42
N TRP A 60 -3.61 5.15 -6.59
CA TRP A 60 -4.73 6.07 -6.36
C TRP A 60 -6.00 5.28 -6.04
N GLN A 61 -7.04 6.01 -5.62
CA GLN A 61 -8.36 5.49 -5.33
C GLN A 61 -9.43 6.19 -6.19
N THR A 62 -10.47 5.47 -6.56
CA THR A 62 -11.69 6.01 -7.19
C THR A 62 -12.90 5.76 -6.28
N ASP A 63 -14.03 6.43 -6.52
CA ASP A 63 -15.24 6.18 -5.72
C ASP A 63 -15.95 4.89 -6.13
N GLN A 64 -15.75 4.43 -7.36
CA GLN A 64 -16.33 3.21 -7.91
C GLN A 64 -15.26 2.40 -8.66
N PRO A 65 -15.41 1.06 -8.75
CA PRO A 65 -14.52 0.23 -9.55
C PRO A 65 -14.46 0.71 -11.01
N THR A 66 -13.25 0.93 -11.51
CA THR A 66 -13.02 1.47 -12.86
C THR A 66 -11.72 0.93 -13.45
N THR A 67 -11.55 0.95 -14.76
CA THR A 67 -10.28 0.54 -15.38
C THR A 67 -9.24 1.66 -15.23
N GLY A 68 -7.99 1.30 -14.94
CA GLY A 68 -6.92 2.27 -14.66
C GLY A 68 -5.62 2.01 -15.43
N PHE A 69 -4.96 3.07 -15.87
CA PHE A 69 -3.62 3.02 -16.47
C PHE A 69 -2.90 4.36 -16.31
N ILE A 70 -1.59 4.38 -16.56
CA ILE A 70 -0.77 5.59 -16.59
C ILE A 70 -0.15 5.77 -17.96
N GLN A 71 -0.33 6.94 -18.54
CA GLN A 71 0.45 7.41 -19.68
C GLN A 71 1.60 8.27 -19.17
N ALA A 72 2.83 7.94 -19.55
CA ALA A 72 4.02 8.64 -19.08
C ALA A 72 5.06 8.83 -20.19
N GLY A 73 6.01 9.72 -19.96
CA GLY A 73 7.17 9.88 -20.85
C GLY A 73 8.13 10.97 -20.37
N PRO A 74 9.33 11.06 -20.98
CA PRO A 74 10.31 12.11 -20.65
C PRO A 74 9.90 13.50 -21.18
N SER A 75 8.73 13.60 -21.81
CA SER A 75 8.12 14.83 -22.30
C SER A 75 6.60 14.76 -22.16
N ALA A 76 5.92 15.90 -22.31
CA ALA A 76 4.47 16.00 -22.26
C ALA A 76 3.72 15.23 -23.38
N ALA A 77 4.43 14.58 -24.31
CA ALA A 77 3.83 13.72 -25.33
C ALA A 77 3.38 12.34 -24.81
N LEU A 78 3.82 11.94 -23.60
CA LEU A 78 3.36 10.75 -22.86
C LEU A 78 3.32 9.43 -23.69
N GLY A 79 4.43 9.09 -24.34
CA GLY A 79 4.51 7.95 -25.28
C GLY A 79 4.56 6.54 -24.69
N LEU A 80 4.58 6.39 -23.36
CA LEU A 80 4.60 5.10 -22.66
C LEU A 80 3.25 4.86 -21.97
N THR A 81 2.80 3.61 -21.91
CA THR A 81 1.58 3.23 -21.19
C THR A 81 1.88 2.09 -20.22
N PHE A 82 1.50 2.27 -18.96
CA PHE A 82 1.66 1.31 -17.88
C PHE A 82 0.29 0.96 -17.32
N ARG A 83 0.02 -0.33 -17.11
CA ARG A 83 -1.27 -0.84 -16.61
C ARG A 83 -1.17 -1.17 -15.13
N ASP A 84 -2.31 -1.33 -14.49
CA ASP A 84 -2.39 -1.88 -13.14
C ASP A 84 -1.65 -3.23 -13.07
N GLU A 85 -0.90 -3.48 -12.00
CA GLU A 85 -0.09 -4.70 -11.87
C GLU A 85 -0.91 -6.00 -11.95
N ARG A 86 -2.21 -5.93 -11.65
CA ARG A 86 -3.13 -7.07 -11.72
C ARG A 86 -3.64 -7.36 -13.14
N ASP A 87 -3.58 -6.37 -14.04
CA ASP A 87 -4.18 -6.42 -15.37
C ASP A 87 -3.26 -7.11 -16.40
N ILE A 88 -2.88 -8.36 -16.10
CA ILE A 88 -1.91 -9.14 -16.90
C ILE A 88 -2.48 -9.47 -18.29
N GLN A 89 -3.75 -9.85 -18.38
CA GLN A 89 -4.38 -10.25 -19.65
C GLN A 89 -5.22 -9.13 -20.26
N ALA A 90 -6.06 -8.50 -19.44
CA ALA A 90 -6.97 -7.44 -19.86
C ALA A 90 -7.13 -6.42 -18.72
N PRO A 91 -7.50 -5.17 -19.03
CA PRO A 91 -7.86 -4.19 -18.02
C PRO A 91 -9.12 -4.62 -17.26
N GLU A 92 -9.06 -4.65 -15.93
CA GLU A 92 -10.18 -4.97 -15.06
C GLU A 92 -10.58 -3.75 -14.20
N PRO A 93 -11.85 -3.67 -13.75
CA PRO A 93 -12.29 -2.57 -12.90
C PRO A 93 -11.81 -2.75 -11.45
N HIS A 94 -11.02 -1.80 -10.96
CA HIS A 94 -10.52 -1.75 -9.59
C HIS A 94 -10.93 -0.43 -8.93
N GLN A 95 -11.06 -0.41 -7.60
CA GLN A 95 -11.29 0.84 -6.87
C GLN A 95 -10.01 1.42 -6.28
N LEU A 96 -9.08 0.55 -5.87
CA LEU A 96 -7.70 0.90 -5.57
C LEU A 96 -6.85 0.46 -6.74
N HIS A 97 -6.04 1.37 -7.25
CA HIS A 97 -5.15 1.12 -8.38
C HIS A 97 -3.69 1.15 -7.95
N PHE A 98 -2.89 0.27 -8.52
CA PHE A 98 -1.45 0.22 -8.28
C PHE A 98 -0.72 -0.07 -9.59
N VAL A 99 0.00 0.93 -10.09
CA VAL A 99 0.69 0.87 -11.37
C VAL A 99 2.18 1.05 -11.16
N THR A 100 2.98 0.10 -11.64
CA THR A 100 4.43 0.20 -11.62
C THR A 100 4.96 0.59 -12.99
N LEU A 101 5.70 1.69 -13.01
CA LEU A 101 6.44 2.21 -14.14
C LEU A 101 7.84 1.61 -14.07
N ASN A 102 8.16 0.70 -15.00
CA ASN A 102 9.47 0.04 -15.09
C ASN A 102 10.26 0.56 -16.30
N SER A 103 11.54 0.19 -16.36
CA SER A 103 12.45 0.53 -17.47
C SER A 103 12.57 2.03 -17.73
N LEU A 104 12.53 2.82 -16.65
CA LEU A 104 12.78 4.26 -16.71
C LEU A 104 14.28 4.55 -16.86
N THR A 105 14.59 5.72 -17.41
CA THR A 105 15.98 6.19 -17.51
C THR A 105 16.35 6.92 -16.21
N PRO A 106 17.53 6.68 -15.63
CA PRO A 106 18.01 7.42 -14.47
C PRO A 106 18.12 8.93 -14.72
N ASN A 107 18.11 9.72 -13.65
CA ASN A 107 18.33 11.18 -13.67
C ASN A 107 17.37 11.97 -14.58
N THR A 108 16.18 11.43 -14.88
CA THR A 108 15.28 11.92 -15.92
C THR A 108 13.95 12.38 -15.33
N ILE A 109 13.45 13.54 -15.79
CA ILE A 109 12.10 14.00 -15.44
C ILE A 109 11.10 13.24 -16.30
N TYR A 110 10.14 12.58 -15.65
CA TYR A 110 9.00 11.96 -16.28
C TYR A 110 7.75 12.77 -16.00
N TYR A 111 6.95 12.95 -17.04
CA TYR A 111 5.61 13.50 -16.98
C TYR A 111 4.60 12.36 -17.09
N TYR A 112 3.47 12.46 -16.38
CA TYR A 112 2.44 11.43 -16.46
C TYR A 112 1.01 11.96 -16.29
N LYS A 113 0.07 11.22 -16.87
CA LYS A 113 -1.37 11.34 -16.66
C LYS A 113 -1.96 9.96 -16.34
N ILE A 114 -3.01 9.97 -15.53
CA ILE A 114 -3.77 8.79 -15.14
C ILE A 114 -4.98 8.68 -16.07
N GLY A 115 -5.12 7.55 -16.75
CA GLY A 115 -6.37 7.14 -17.37
C GLY A 115 -7.22 6.38 -16.35
N SER A 116 -8.45 6.81 -16.13
CA SER A 116 -9.35 6.23 -15.12
C SER A 116 -10.79 6.29 -15.62
N GLY A 117 -11.40 5.15 -15.92
CA GLY A 117 -12.80 5.09 -16.41
C GLY A 117 -13.08 5.91 -17.68
N GLY A 118 -12.08 6.05 -18.56
CA GLY A 118 -12.17 6.91 -19.74
C GLY A 118 -11.91 8.39 -19.49
N LEU A 119 -11.72 8.82 -18.23
CA LEU A 119 -11.20 10.13 -17.88
C LEU A 119 -9.67 10.13 -17.98
N THR A 120 -9.11 11.26 -18.42
CA THR A 120 -7.69 11.54 -18.32
C THR A 120 -7.47 12.58 -17.22
N TYR A 121 -6.66 12.25 -16.22
CA TYR A 121 -6.38 13.09 -15.05
C TYR A 121 -4.87 13.37 -14.89
N PRO A 122 -4.47 14.59 -14.54
CA PRO A 122 -5.31 15.76 -14.37
C PRO A 122 -5.78 16.28 -15.75
N PRO A 123 -6.88 17.05 -15.80
CA PRO A 123 -7.38 17.62 -17.06
C PRO A 123 -6.42 18.64 -17.69
N GLY A 124 -5.49 19.21 -16.92
CA GLY A 124 -4.50 20.21 -17.36
C GLY A 124 -3.10 19.62 -17.58
N GLU A 125 -2.09 20.30 -17.04
CA GLU A 125 -0.68 19.89 -17.12
C GLU A 125 -0.45 18.52 -16.46
N PRO A 126 0.37 17.64 -17.05
CA PRO A 126 0.69 16.35 -16.46
C PRO A 126 1.39 16.51 -15.11
N PHE A 127 1.22 15.52 -14.24
CA PHE A 127 2.08 15.39 -13.07
C PHE A 127 3.52 15.10 -13.50
N SER A 128 4.48 15.33 -12.61
CA SER A 128 5.87 14.97 -12.87
C SER A 128 6.59 14.44 -11.65
N PHE A 129 7.61 13.63 -11.90
CA PHE A 129 8.60 13.20 -10.94
C PHE A 129 9.95 13.04 -11.63
N ARG A 130 11.03 12.89 -10.86
CA ARG A 130 12.38 12.71 -11.39
C ARG A 130 12.95 11.42 -10.85
N THR A 131 13.47 10.55 -11.72
CA THR A 131 14.24 9.39 -11.29
C THR A 131 15.57 9.86 -10.68
N PRO A 132 16.07 9.19 -9.62
CA PRO A 132 17.36 9.50 -9.05
C PRO A 132 18.49 9.30 -10.07
N ALA A 133 19.63 9.93 -9.81
CA ALA A 133 20.83 9.70 -10.60
C ALA A 133 21.36 8.28 -10.37
N ASP A 134 21.99 7.70 -11.40
CA ASP A 134 22.60 6.38 -11.35
C ASP A 134 23.87 6.39 -10.49
N LYS A 135 23.66 6.37 -9.17
CA LYS A 135 24.73 6.51 -8.18
C LYS A 135 24.36 5.90 -6.83
N THR A 136 24.01 4.62 -6.75
CA THR A 136 24.30 3.79 -5.57
C THR A 136 24.09 2.31 -5.86
N ALA A 137 24.81 1.44 -5.15
CA ALA A 137 24.39 0.04 -5.02
C ALA A 137 23.08 -0.03 -4.23
N PRO A 138 22.14 -0.95 -4.55
CA PRO A 138 20.90 -1.11 -3.80
C PRO A 138 21.16 -1.41 -2.32
N SER A 139 20.18 -1.08 -1.48
CA SER A 139 20.20 -1.45 -0.06
C SER A 139 20.29 -2.97 0.10
N ASN A 140 21.06 -3.44 1.09
CA ASN A 140 21.19 -4.86 1.40
C ASN A 140 20.07 -5.38 2.31
N LEU A 141 19.02 -4.57 2.54
CA LEU A 141 17.89 -4.99 3.34
C LEU A 141 17.07 -6.06 2.63
N PRO A 142 16.72 -7.16 3.32
CA PRO A 142 15.78 -8.12 2.76
C PRO A 142 14.41 -7.45 2.57
N PRO A 143 13.62 -7.89 1.57
CA PRO A 143 12.27 -7.39 1.43
C PRO A 143 11.43 -7.78 2.66
N LEU A 144 10.44 -6.95 2.97
CA LEU A 144 9.48 -7.27 4.03
C LEU A 144 8.31 -8.05 3.43
N ILE A 145 8.11 -9.27 3.91
CA ILE A 145 7.09 -10.18 3.41
C ILE A 145 5.96 -10.26 4.44
N GLY A 146 4.70 -10.25 4.00
CA GLY A 146 3.58 -10.39 4.92
C GLY A 146 2.34 -10.96 4.25
N THR A 147 1.34 -11.27 5.08
CA THR A 147 0.03 -11.76 4.64
C THR A 147 -1.07 -10.98 5.36
N ILE A 148 -2.04 -10.48 4.60
CA ILE A 148 -3.20 -9.75 5.09
C ILE A 148 -4.44 -10.62 5.01
N MET A 149 -5.12 -10.80 6.15
CA MET A 149 -6.40 -11.50 6.26
C MET A 149 -7.49 -10.55 6.74
N ASP A 150 -8.76 -10.88 6.52
CA ASP A 150 -9.88 -10.20 7.14
C ASP A 150 -10.28 -10.84 8.48
N SER A 151 -11.34 -10.33 9.10
CA SER A 151 -11.88 -10.85 10.36
C SER A 151 -12.38 -12.29 10.29
N ASP A 152 -12.70 -12.77 9.09
CA ASP A 152 -13.21 -14.12 8.82
C ASP A 152 -12.07 -15.06 8.35
N SER A 153 -10.82 -14.64 8.55
CA SER A 153 -9.60 -15.36 8.13
C SER A 153 -9.54 -15.63 6.63
N GLN A 154 -10.21 -14.81 5.82
CA GLN A 154 -10.07 -14.86 4.37
C GLN A 154 -8.96 -13.91 3.91
N PRO A 155 -8.20 -14.30 2.88
CA PRO A 155 -7.17 -13.42 2.36
C PRO A 155 -7.74 -12.14 1.76
N VAL A 156 -7.19 -11.00 2.16
CA VAL A 156 -7.56 -9.71 1.57
C VAL A 156 -6.72 -9.50 0.33
N THR A 157 -7.35 -9.61 -0.83
CA THR A 157 -6.78 -9.16 -2.09
C THR A 157 -6.99 -7.65 -2.25
N GLU A 158 -6.10 -6.97 -2.97
CA GLU A 158 -6.24 -5.55 -3.34
C GLU A 158 -6.11 -4.52 -2.21
N ALA A 159 -5.66 -4.93 -1.02
CA ALA A 159 -5.15 -3.99 -0.03
C ALA A 159 -3.81 -3.41 -0.48
N ILE A 160 -3.63 -2.10 -0.30
CA ILE A 160 -2.35 -1.41 -0.46
C ILE A 160 -1.67 -1.33 0.91
N ILE A 161 -0.38 -1.63 0.93
CA ILE A 161 0.51 -1.46 2.07
C ILE A 161 1.46 -0.32 1.74
N THR A 162 1.52 0.71 2.56
CA THR A 162 2.55 1.75 2.47
C THR A 162 3.48 1.66 3.67
N LEU A 163 4.76 1.96 3.49
CA LEU A 163 5.73 2.12 4.57
C LEU A 163 6.21 3.57 4.61
N GLU A 164 6.08 4.16 5.79
CA GLU A 164 6.64 5.45 6.12
C GLU A 164 7.76 5.27 7.14
N LEU A 165 8.94 5.78 6.81
CA LEU A 165 10.08 5.87 7.70
C LEU A 165 10.54 7.34 7.82
N PRO A 166 11.10 7.75 8.96
CA PRO A 166 11.74 9.05 9.10
C PRO A 166 12.77 9.25 7.99
N GLU A 167 12.71 10.41 7.34
CA GLU A 167 13.67 10.82 6.30
C GLU A 167 13.76 9.90 5.07
N ALA A 168 12.84 8.95 4.91
CA ALA A 168 12.82 8.04 3.76
C ALA A 168 11.78 8.44 2.72
N GLN A 169 12.01 7.97 1.49
CA GLN A 169 10.98 7.88 0.45
C GLN A 169 9.89 6.87 0.84
N SER A 170 8.67 7.09 0.36
CA SER A 170 7.57 6.15 0.59
C SER A 170 7.78 4.87 -0.22
N LEU A 171 7.60 3.72 0.43
CA LEU A 171 7.48 2.43 -0.25
C LEU A 171 6.04 1.98 -0.21
N ALA A 172 5.62 1.24 -1.23
CA ALA A 172 4.29 0.67 -1.28
C ALA A 172 4.28 -0.69 -1.96
N ALA A 173 3.28 -1.50 -1.63
CA ALA A 173 2.99 -2.76 -2.29
C ALA A 173 1.48 -2.97 -2.34
N ILE A 174 1.03 -3.82 -3.25
CA ILE A 174 -0.34 -4.30 -3.27
C ILE A 174 -0.36 -5.79 -2.92
N THR A 175 -1.37 -6.20 -2.17
CA THR A 175 -1.62 -7.63 -1.90
C THR A 175 -2.02 -8.35 -3.19
N LYS A 176 -1.48 -9.56 -3.37
CA LYS A 176 -1.76 -10.44 -4.51
C LYS A 176 -2.71 -11.57 -4.09
N VAL A 177 -2.76 -12.63 -4.89
CA VAL A 177 -3.56 -13.83 -4.62
C VAL A 177 -3.18 -14.41 -3.26
N ALA A 178 -4.17 -14.73 -2.42
CA ALA A 178 -3.98 -15.18 -1.04
C ALA A 178 -3.42 -14.12 -0.06
N GLY A 179 -3.58 -12.83 -0.39
CA GLY A 179 -3.37 -11.72 0.56
C GLY A 179 -1.91 -11.45 0.90
N ASN A 180 -0.97 -12.09 0.19
CA ASN A 180 0.45 -11.90 0.37
C ASN A 180 0.93 -10.60 -0.27
N PHE A 181 1.92 -9.97 0.35
CA PHE A 181 2.62 -8.82 -0.22
C PHE A 181 4.12 -8.92 0.00
N ILE A 182 4.87 -8.23 -0.84
CA ILE A 182 6.32 -8.08 -0.74
C ILE A 182 6.61 -6.59 -0.87
N LEU A 183 7.17 -6.00 0.19
CA LEU A 183 7.59 -4.61 0.18
C LEU A 183 9.10 -4.53 -0.12
N PRO A 184 9.52 -3.87 -1.21
CA PRO A 184 10.90 -3.90 -1.69
C PRO A 184 11.78 -2.91 -0.91
N LEU A 185 12.32 -3.35 0.24
CA LEU A 185 13.24 -2.53 1.05
C LEU A 185 14.61 -2.30 0.38
N THR A 186 14.92 -2.99 -0.73
CA THR A 186 16.17 -2.82 -1.49
C THR A 186 16.30 -1.43 -2.10
N GLU A 187 15.17 -0.78 -2.39
CA GLU A 187 15.12 0.54 -3.05
C GLU A 187 14.97 1.69 -2.05
N ILE A 188 15.12 1.45 -0.74
CA ILE A 188 14.87 2.49 0.25
C ILE A 188 15.96 3.57 0.24
N ARG A 189 15.54 4.80 -0.04
CA ARG A 189 16.39 5.99 -0.12
C ARG A 189 15.95 7.07 0.85
N ASN A 190 16.87 7.99 1.11
CA ASN A 190 16.53 9.23 1.80
C ASN A 190 15.54 10.07 0.95
N ARG A 191 14.86 11.02 1.59
CA ARG A 191 13.85 11.89 0.94
C ARG A 191 14.39 12.65 -0.28
N ASP A 192 15.65 13.05 -0.27
CA ASP A 192 16.27 13.78 -1.37
C ASP A 192 16.74 12.87 -2.51
N MET A 193 16.60 11.54 -2.31
CA MET A 193 16.92 10.47 -3.26
C MET A 193 18.41 10.40 -3.66
N ALA A 194 19.26 11.13 -2.96
CA ALA A 194 20.69 11.20 -3.25
C ALA A 194 21.43 9.94 -2.78
N GLU A 195 20.95 9.32 -1.68
CA GLU A 195 21.65 8.22 -1.00
C GLU A 195 20.65 7.19 -0.48
N ASN A 196 21.15 5.98 -0.23
CA ASN A 196 20.38 4.95 0.47
C ASN A 196 20.06 5.41 1.89
N LEU A 197 18.93 4.96 2.44
CA LEU A 197 18.60 5.27 3.84
C LEU A 197 19.62 4.59 4.77
N THR A 198 20.18 5.37 5.69
CA THR A 198 21.10 4.86 6.72
C THR A 198 20.32 4.52 7.99
N PHE A 199 20.65 3.40 8.62
CA PHE A 199 20.02 2.96 9.86
C PHE A 199 20.99 3.14 11.04
N PRO A 200 20.56 3.79 12.14
CA PRO A 200 21.33 3.77 13.38
C PRO A 200 21.34 2.35 13.98
N GLU A 201 22.29 2.05 14.86
CA GLU A 201 22.33 0.75 15.57
C GLU A 201 21.03 0.47 16.33
N SER A 202 20.40 1.54 16.84
CA SER A 202 19.11 1.46 17.51
C SER A 202 17.95 1.13 16.58
N GLY A 203 18.13 1.03 15.26
CA GLY A 203 17.09 0.90 14.26
C GLY A 203 16.22 2.16 14.09
N LEU A 204 15.39 2.16 13.05
CA LEU A 204 14.40 3.21 12.77
C LEU A 204 12.99 2.65 12.97
N SER A 205 12.18 3.36 13.77
CA SER A 205 10.75 3.08 13.85
C SER A 205 10.05 3.63 12.60
N GLY A 206 9.24 2.80 11.98
CA GLY A 206 8.40 3.14 10.84
C GLY A 206 6.96 2.71 11.06
N LYS A 207 6.10 3.11 10.14
CA LYS A 207 4.68 2.78 10.14
C LYS A 207 4.30 2.15 8.82
N LEU A 208 3.76 0.95 8.88
CA LEU A 208 3.00 0.38 7.77
C LEU A 208 1.55 0.88 7.88
N THR A 209 1.01 1.42 6.79
CA THR A 209 -0.42 1.68 6.66
C THR A 209 -0.98 0.70 5.64
N ILE A 210 -1.88 -0.17 6.08
CA ILE A 210 -2.55 -1.16 5.23
C ILE A 210 -4.00 -0.74 5.07
N PHE A 211 -4.47 -0.60 3.84
CA PHE A 211 -5.85 -0.19 3.61
C PHE A 211 -6.45 -0.86 2.38
N ASN A 212 -7.76 -1.09 2.46
CA ASN A 212 -8.59 -1.36 1.29
C ASN A 212 -9.67 -0.25 1.18
N GLN A 213 -10.73 -0.53 0.45
CA GLN A 213 -11.85 0.39 0.23
C GLN A 213 -12.57 0.86 1.52
N THR A 214 -12.56 0.04 2.57
CA THR A 214 -13.43 0.23 3.76
C THR A 214 -12.67 0.21 5.09
N LYS A 215 -11.52 -0.43 5.14
CA LYS A 215 -10.75 -0.66 6.36
C LYS A 215 -9.33 -0.16 6.21
N LEU A 216 -8.78 0.29 7.32
CA LEU A 216 -7.40 0.71 7.48
C LEU A 216 -6.83 0.03 8.74
N SER A 217 -5.55 -0.33 8.67
CA SER A 217 -4.73 -0.82 9.77
C SER A 217 -3.42 -0.04 9.81
N SER A 218 -2.96 0.25 11.01
CA SER A 218 -1.63 0.80 11.30
C SER A 218 -0.77 -0.26 11.97
N VAL A 219 0.38 -0.57 11.38
CA VAL A 219 1.37 -1.46 12.01
C VAL A 219 2.66 -0.69 12.28
N ILE A 220 2.99 -0.52 13.55
CA ILE A 220 4.27 0.10 13.94
C ILE A 220 5.34 -0.98 13.82
N ILE A 221 6.45 -0.68 13.16
CA ILE A 221 7.56 -1.61 12.94
C ILE A 221 8.89 -0.94 13.21
N LYS A 222 9.91 -1.73 13.52
CA LYS A 222 11.29 -1.27 13.63
C LYS A 222 12.16 -1.92 12.55
N LEU A 223 12.89 -1.11 11.79
CA LEU A 223 13.78 -1.55 10.71
C LEU A 223 15.27 -1.32 11.06
N PRO A 224 16.18 -2.23 10.68
CA PRO A 224 15.94 -3.51 10.01
C PRO A 224 15.09 -4.48 10.86
N PHE A 225 14.12 -5.14 10.25
CA PHE A 225 13.22 -6.06 10.96
C PHE A 225 13.95 -7.39 11.16
N ALA A 226 13.96 -7.91 12.38
CA ALA A 226 14.76 -9.09 12.72
C ALA A 226 14.30 -10.35 11.96
N ALA A 227 13.00 -10.47 11.69
CA ALA A 227 12.45 -11.47 10.79
C ALA A 227 12.33 -10.90 9.37
N THR A 228 12.41 -11.73 8.34
CA THR A 228 12.09 -11.30 6.96
C THR A 228 10.59 -11.31 6.69
N THR A 229 9.84 -12.08 7.48
CA THR A 229 8.40 -12.27 7.35
C THR A 229 7.68 -11.70 8.56
N LEU A 230 6.68 -10.88 8.31
CA LEU A 230 5.75 -10.35 9.31
C LEU A 230 4.82 -11.45 9.80
N PRO A 231 4.32 -11.36 11.05
CA PRO A 231 3.16 -12.13 11.44
C PRO A 231 1.96 -11.80 10.52
N GLN A 232 0.98 -12.70 10.50
CA GLN A 232 -0.28 -12.42 9.82
C GLN A 232 -0.91 -11.15 10.39
N ILE A 233 -1.37 -10.25 9.52
CA ILE A 233 -2.04 -9.01 9.91
C ILE A 233 -3.52 -9.14 9.54
N THR A 234 -4.39 -8.87 10.51
CA THR A 234 -5.84 -8.79 10.27
C THR A 234 -6.22 -7.36 9.93
N LEU A 235 -6.78 -7.13 8.73
CA LEU A 235 -7.16 -5.80 8.27
C LEU A 235 -8.29 -5.20 9.13
N GLY A 236 -8.11 -3.95 9.53
CA GLY A 236 -8.96 -3.23 10.48
C GLY A 236 -8.49 -3.34 11.93
N GLN A 237 -7.37 -4.03 12.19
CA GLN A 237 -6.72 -4.07 13.50
C GLN A 237 -5.34 -3.42 13.42
N ASP A 238 -5.04 -2.57 14.39
CA ASP A 238 -3.72 -1.98 14.56
C ASP A 238 -2.80 -2.95 15.32
N LEU A 239 -1.50 -2.90 15.02
CA LEU A 239 -0.50 -3.79 15.59
C LEU A 239 0.79 -3.01 15.90
N ASP A 240 1.44 -3.34 17.02
CA ASP A 240 2.76 -2.80 17.34
C ASP A 240 3.79 -3.93 17.33
N LEU A 241 4.71 -3.89 16.36
CA LEU A 241 5.85 -4.79 16.20
C LEU A 241 7.19 -4.07 16.48
N SER A 242 7.15 -2.84 17.01
CA SER A 242 8.36 -2.07 17.35
C SER A 242 9.03 -2.53 18.65
N SER A 243 8.27 -3.27 19.46
CA SER A 243 8.74 -3.98 20.64
C SER A 243 8.53 -5.49 20.44
N PRO A 244 9.37 -6.36 21.02
CA PRO A 244 8.97 -7.75 21.24
C PRO A 244 7.60 -7.75 21.90
N PRO A 245 6.67 -8.68 21.55
CA PRO A 245 5.35 -8.73 22.15
C PRO A 245 5.48 -8.56 23.67
N ALA A 246 4.75 -7.59 24.22
CA ALA A 246 4.84 -7.26 25.63
C ALA A 246 4.74 -8.55 26.45
N SER A 247 5.79 -8.84 27.22
CA SER A 247 5.77 -9.93 28.20
C SER A 247 4.47 -9.81 29.00
N PRO A 248 3.67 -10.89 29.13
CA PRO A 248 2.54 -10.89 30.02
C PRO A 248 3.02 -10.48 31.42
N SER A 249 2.55 -9.32 31.85
CA SER A 249 2.70 -8.67 33.15
C SER A 249 3.07 -9.63 34.30
N ALA A 250 4.24 -9.46 34.93
CA ALA A 250 4.69 -9.97 36.25
C ALA A 250 4.45 -11.45 36.67
N THR A 251 3.63 -12.23 35.97
CA THR A 251 3.31 -13.64 36.23
C THR A 251 4.27 -14.59 35.52
N ASN A 252 5.09 -14.08 34.60
CA ASN A 252 5.96 -14.88 33.73
C ASN A 252 7.45 -14.85 34.10
N ALA A 253 7.85 -14.16 35.17
CA ALA A 253 9.25 -14.13 35.64
C ALA A 253 9.83 -15.52 35.95
N ARG A 254 8.96 -16.50 36.25
CA ARG A 254 9.36 -17.90 36.43
C ARG A 254 9.85 -18.58 35.14
N TYR A 255 9.39 -18.10 33.98
CA TYR A 255 9.68 -18.70 32.67
C TYR A 255 10.73 -17.93 31.86
N ASP A 256 11.16 -16.77 32.38
CA ASP A 256 12.32 -16.03 31.91
C ASP A 256 13.59 -16.62 32.57
N LEU A 257 14.16 -17.63 31.91
CA LEU A 257 15.26 -18.44 32.43
C LEU A 257 16.62 -17.79 32.22
N ASN A 258 16.72 -16.83 31.30
CA ASN A 258 17.93 -16.05 31.07
C ASN A 258 17.89 -14.66 31.76
N THR A 259 16.78 -14.30 32.41
CA THR A 259 16.55 -13.03 33.11
C THR A 259 16.69 -11.79 32.21
N ASP A 260 16.31 -11.92 30.93
CA ASP A 260 16.34 -10.81 29.97
C ASP A 260 15.04 -9.99 29.92
N GLY A 261 14.02 -10.40 30.69
CA GLY A 261 12.70 -9.78 30.76
C GLY A 261 11.70 -10.29 29.72
N VAL A 262 12.06 -11.24 28.86
CA VAL A 262 11.25 -11.73 27.73
C VAL A 262 11.28 -13.26 27.64
N VAL A 263 10.12 -13.90 27.79
CA VAL A 263 10.01 -15.35 27.56
C VAL A 263 9.98 -15.67 26.06
N ASN A 264 11.06 -16.24 25.53
CA ASN A 264 11.23 -16.53 24.11
C ASN A 264 12.02 -17.83 23.83
N SER A 265 12.45 -18.04 22.58
CA SER A 265 13.21 -19.24 22.17
C SER A 265 14.55 -19.44 22.91
N LEU A 266 15.11 -18.37 23.49
CA LEU A 266 16.33 -18.43 24.31
C LEU A 266 16.07 -19.15 25.64
N ASP A 267 14.91 -18.93 26.26
CA ASP A 267 14.51 -19.65 27.47
C ASP A 267 14.21 -21.13 27.18
N LEU A 268 13.51 -21.40 26.07
CA LEU A 268 13.31 -22.77 25.59
C LEU A 268 14.64 -23.49 25.38
N SER A 269 15.66 -22.79 24.88
CA SER A 269 16.99 -23.37 24.70
C SER A 269 17.63 -23.77 26.03
N ILE A 270 17.34 -23.07 27.13
CA ILE A 270 17.80 -23.43 28.48
C ILE A 270 17.10 -24.71 28.95
N VAL A 271 15.79 -24.84 28.72
CA VAL A 271 15.04 -26.08 29.03
C VAL A 271 15.62 -27.27 28.26
N ILE A 272 15.79 -27.13 26.94
CA ILE A 272 16.30 -28.21 26.08
C ILE A 272 17.72 -28.64 26.48
N LYS A 273 18.60 -27.69 26.84
CA LYS A 273 19.98 -27.97 27.27
C LYS A 273 20.06 -28.74 28.60
N ASN A 274 19.02 -28.69 29.43
CA ASN A 274 19.02 -29.29 30.76
C ASN A 274 18.22 -30.60 30.84
N ARG A 275 17.82 -31.19 29.70
CA ARG A 275 17.07 -32.45 29.65
C ARG A 275 17.76 -33.59 30.41
N GLY A 276 16.96 -34.34 31.17
CA GLY A 276 17.40 -35.51 31.93
C GLY A 276 17.09 -35.41 33.43
N LYS A 277 17.53 -36.44 34.17
CA LYS A 277 17.41 -36.49 35.64
C LYS A 277 18.51 -35.63 36.27
N ASN A 278 18.16 -34.83 37.28
CA ASN A 278 19.07 -33.88 37.95
C ASN A 278 19.62 -32.80 37.01
N PRO A 279 18.78 -31.89 36.50
CA PRO A 279 19.22 -30.82 35.60
C PRO A 279 20.29 -29.94 36.27
N LYS A 280 21.27 -29.48 35.49
CA LYS A 280 22.32 -28.57 35.97
C LYS A 280 21.72 -27.22 36.38
N ASN A 281 20.74 -26.73 35.62
CA ASN A 281 19.92 -25.61 36.00
C ASN A 281 18.56 -26.11 36.51
N LYS A 282 18.33 -26.03 37.83
CA LYS A 282 17.04 -26.40 38.44
C LYS A 282 15.87 -25.54 37.97
N GLN A 283 16.13 -24.34 37.45
CA GLN A 283 15.08 -23.49 36.90
C GLN A 283 14.49 -24.05 35.58
N ALA A 284 15.20 -24.98 34.91
CA ALA A 284 14.69 -25.66 33.72
C ALA A 284 13.64 -26.74 34.02
N ASP A 285 13.50 -27.16 35.29
CA ASP A 285 12.43 -28.05 35.75
C ASP A 285 11.21 -27.20 36.11
N LEU A 286 10.33 -27.03 35.13
CA LEU A 286 9.19 -26.11 35.21
C LEU A 286 7.98 -26.75 35.91
N ASN A 287 7.91 -28.08 35.93
CA ASN A 287 6.84 -28.81 36.60
C ASN A 287 7.21 -29.28 38.03
N GLY A 288 8.50 -29.27 38.41
CA GLY A 288 9.00 -29.59 39.74
C GLY A 288 9.17 -31.09 40.03
N ASP A 289 9.19 -31.95 39.02
CA ASP A 289 9.29 -33.42 39.16
C ASP A 289 10.74 -33.94 39.18
N ASN A 290 11.74 -33.05 39.19
CA ASN A 290 13.19 -33.32 39.13
C ASN A 290 13.67 -33.98 37.82
N VAL A 291 12.84 -33.96 36.77
CA VAL A 291 13.17 -34.47 35.44
C VAL A 291 12.81 -33.42 34.41
N VAL A 292 13.81 -32.91 33.67
CA VAL A 292 13.53 -32.00 32.56
C VAL A 292 13.20 -32.84 31.33
N ASP A 293 11.94 -32.83 30.91
CA ASP A 293 11.42 -33.61 29.80
C ASP A 293 10.53 -32.81 28.84
N GLN A 294 9.67 -33.50 28.07
CA GLN A 294 8.78 -32.85 27.12
C GLN A 294 7.71 -31.99 27.81
N LYS A 295 7.31 -32.31 29.03
CA LYS A 295 6.32 -31.54 29.79
C LYS A 295 6.84 -30.14 30.11
N ASP A 296 8.12 -29.99 30.43
CA ASP A 296 8.73 -28.67 30.66
C ASP A 296 8.79 -27.86 29.37
N VAL A 297 9.13 -28.51 28.25
CA VAL A 297 9.07 -27.88 26.92
C VAL A 297 7.65 -27.43 26.58
N ASP A 298 6.64 -28.25 26.88
CA ASP A 298 5.23 -27.91 26.64
C ASP A 298 4.74 -26.77 27.54
N ILE A 299 5.27 -26.68 28.78
CA ILE A 299 4.97 -25.57 29.69
C ILE A 299 5.52 -24.27 29.11
N ILE A 300 6.82 -24.20 28.78
CA ILE A 300 7.43 -22.95 28.33
C ILE A 300 6.87 -22.48 26.99
N ASN A 301 6.53 -23.41 26.09
CA ASN A 301 5.92 -23.08 24.80
C ASN A 301 4.54 -22.42 24.91
N ARG A 302 3.81 -22.56 26.04
CA ARG A 302 2.56 -21.82 26.28
C ARG A 302 2.79 -20.34 26.54
N TYR A 303 4.00 -19.97 26.95
CA TYR A 303 4.37 -18.61 27.36
C TYR A 303 5.27 -17.92 26.33
N ILE A 304 5.83 -18.66 25.38
CA ILE A 304 6.49 -18.09 24.22
C ILE A 304 5.40 -17.57 23.28
N PRO A 305 5.38 -16.25 22.98
CA PRO A 305 4.43 -15.70 22.03
C PRO A 305 4.58 -16.47 20.71
N ASN A 306 3.48 -17.03 20.19
CA ASN A 306 3.48 -17.95 19.05
C ASN A 306 4.26 -17.38 17.84
N ILE A 307 5.53 -17.77 17.69
CA ILE A 307 6.26 -17.64 16.44
C ILE A 307 6.01 -18.94 15.68
N LEU A 308 4.94 -18.93 14.88
CA LEU A 308 4.53 -19.89 13.82
C LEU A 308 3.60 -21.08 14.19
N PRO A 309 2.72 -21.49 13.23
CA PRO A 309 1.64 -22.46 13.44
C PRO A 309 2.08 -23.92 13.19
N ARG A 310 1.33 -24.85 13.78
CA ARG A 310 1.31 -26.26 13.37
C ARG A 310 0.52 -26.46 12.09
#